data_AF-A0A954X2Y1-F1
#
_entry.id   AF-A0A954X2Y1-F1
#
_cell.length_a   1.000
_cell.length_b   1.000
_cell.length_c   1.000
_cell.angle_alpha   90.00
_cell.angle_beta   90.00
_cell.angle_gamma   90.00
#
_symmetry.space_group_name_H-M   'P 1'
#
loop_
_entity.id
_entity.type
_entity.pdbx_description
1 polymer ?
#
loop_
_entity_poly.entity_id
_entity_poly.type
_entity_poly.pdbx_seq_one_letter_code
_entity_poly.pdbx_strand_id
1 'polypeptide(L)'
;MMQRQLRNYSPGQSSALHIAAPVMLSLLAFCAMLASDARAAEEISLVRDGRPHHVTGELLVEAQDGGVLLKAADGELWVIQPDEIKERRSNDKPFEPLDAEATARRLLDEFGGGFSIHQTAHYVICYNTSSAYAEWCGALYERLYRGFFTYWSNQGVELREPTWPLVALVFRDRESYAEYSRDELGDAVNSIIGYYNVRTNRVTMY
;
A
#
# COMPACT_ATOMS: atom_id res chain seq x y z
N MET A 1 -11.62 -84.82 -22.46
CA MET A 1 -12.59 -85.13 -21.39
C MET A 1 -13.51 -83.92 -21.29
N MET A 2 -14.67 -83.87 -21.97
CA MET A 2 -15.99 -84.35 -21.48
C MET A 2 -16.32 -83.82 -20.07
N GLN A 3 -17.43 -83.14 -19.76
CA GLN A 3 -18.60 -82.66 -20.54
C GLN A 3 -18.88 -81.17 -20.12
N ARG A 4 -19.96 -80.44 -20.47
CA ARG A 4 -21.21 -80.64 -21.24
C ARG A 4 -21.71 -79.27 -21.77
N GLN A 5 -22.75 -79.24 -22.60
CA GLN A 5 -23.60 -78.05 -22.82
C GLN A 5 -24.82 -78.06 -21.90
N LEU A 6 -25.38 -76.88 -21.59
CA LEU A 6 -26.82 -76.63 -21.73
C LEU A 6 -27.07 -75.18 -22.18
N ARG A 7 -27.99 -75.04 -23.14
CA ARG A 7 -28.51 -73.81 -23.76
C ARG A 7 -30.01 -73.72 -23.40
N ASN A 8 -30.52 -72.54 -23.06
CA ASN A 8 -31.92 -72.06 -23.16
C ASN A 8 -31.88 -70.52 -22.90
N TYR A 9 -32.37 -69.61 -23.75
CA TYR A 9 -33.75 -69.36 -24.26
C TYR A 9 -34.67 -68.77 -23.16
N SER A 10 -35.33 -67.60 -23.27
CA SER A 10 -35.29 -66.50 -24.27
C SER A 10 -35.85 -65.17 -23.63
N PRO A 11 -36.62 -64.23 -24.25
CA PRO A 11 -36.49 -62.80 -23.92
C PRO A 11 -37.62 -62.23 -23.04
N GLY A 12 -37.40 -61.06 -22.44
CA GLY A 12 -38.41 -60.31 -21.70
C GLY A 12 -38.08 -58.84 -21.56
N GLN A 13 -38.90 -57.97 -22.18
CA GLN A 13 -38.84 -56.52 -21.98
C GLN A 13 -39.38 -56.15 -20.59
N SER A 14 -38.76 -55.18 -19.90
CA SER A 14 -39.50 -54.09 -19.26
C SER A 14 -38.60 -52.92 -18.86
N SER A 15 -38.88 -51.76 -19.45
CA SER A 15 -38.88 -50.40 -18.89
C SER A 15 -37.88 -49.98 -17.78
N ALA A 16 -36.97 -49.09 -18.21
CA ALA A 16 -36.76 -47.74 -17.66
C ALA A 16 -36.48 -47.50 -16.15
N LEU A 17 -35.26 -47.06 -15.85
CA LEU A 17 -34.92 -45.89 -15.01
C LEU A 17 -33.43 -45.56 -15.27
N HIS A 18 -33.12 -44.62 -16.18
CA HIS A 18 -32.95 -43.18 -15.97
C HIS A 18 -31.57 -42.71 -15.48
N ILE A 19 -30.97 -41.84 -16.31
CA ILE A 19 -29.95 -40.82 -16.00
C ILE A 19 -28.52 -41.33 -15.77
N ALA A 20 -27.75 -41.34 -16.86
CA ALA A 20 -26.28 -41.42 -16.84
C ALA A 20 -25.68 -40.37 -17.80
N ALA A 21 -25.60 -39.11 -17.36
CA ALA A 21 -24.72 -38.03 -17.86
C ALA A 21 -25.06 -36.70 -17.12
N PRO A 22 -24.12 -35.77 -16.89
CA PRO A 22 -22.65 -35.91 -16.82
C PRO A 22 -22.04 -35.28 -15.55
N VAL A 23 -21.16 -35.99 -14.82
CA VAL A 23 -20.39 -35.43 -13.68
C VAL A 23 -19.13 -34.68 -14.16
N MET A 24 -19.24 -33.96 -15.28
CA MET A 24 -18.09 -33.33 -15.96
C MET A 24 -18.40 -31.90 -16.41
N LEU A 25 -19.08 -31.13 -15.56
CA LEU A 25 -19.41 -29.72 -15.82
C LEU A 25 -19.43 -28.86 -14.54
N SER A 26 -18.48 -29.05 -13.63
CA SER A 26 -18.42 -28.33 -12.35
C SER A 26 -17.00 -27.91 -11.94
N LEU A 27 -16.13 -27.65 -12.92
CA LEU A 27 -14.73 -27.24 -12.72
C LEU A 27 -14.38 -25.92 -13.43
N LEU A 28 -15.37 -25.02 -13.57
CA LEU A 28 -15.30 -23.85 -14.44
C LEU A 28 -15.83 -22.53 -13.82
N ALA A 29 -16.08 -22.49 -12.50
CA ALA A 29 -16.71 -21.34 -11.84
C ALA A 29 -16.26 -21.10 -10.38
N PHE A 30 -14.96 -21.20 -10.09
CA PHE A 30 -14.40 -20.58 -8.88
C PHE A 30 -12.95 -20.10 -9.05
N CYS A 31 -12.63 -19.49 -10.19
CA CYS A 31 -11.71 -18.36 -10.15
C CYS A 31 -12.46 -17.22 -9.46
N ALA A 32 -12.39 -17.19 -8.12
CA ALA A 32 -12.68 -15.97 -7.39
C ALA A 32 -11.71 -14.92 -7.93
N MET A 33 -12.24 -13.96 -8.70
CA MET A 33 -11.47 -12.78 -9.03
C MET A 33 -11.10 -12.14 -7.69
N LEU A 34 -9.81 -12.09 -7.38
CA LEU A 34 -9.27 -11.07 -6.52
C LEU A 34 -9.45 -9.76 -7.28
N ALA A 35 -10.67 -9.22 -7.21
CA ALA A 35 -10.98 -7.87 -7.58
C ALA A 35 -10.21 -6.99 -6.59
N SER A 36 -8.98 -6.64 -6.98
CA SER A 36 -8.28 -5.53 -6.34
C SER A 36 -9.20 -4.32 -6.43
N ASP A 37 -9.44 -3.61 -5.33
CA ASP A 37 -10.02 -2.25 -5.31
C ASP A 37 -9.00 -1.25 -5.89
N ALA A 38 -8.46 -1.59 -7.06
CA ALA A 38 -7.58 -0.77 -7.87
C ALA A 38 -8.43 0.34 -8.50
N ARG A 39 -8.62 1.42 -7.75
CA ARG A 39 -9.10 2.67 -8.32
C ARG A 39 -8.14 3.10 -9.44
N ALA A 40 -8.73 3.59 -10.52
CA ALA A 40 -8.03 4.31 -11.59
C ALA A 40 -7.12 5.38 -10.98
N ALA A 41 -5.86 5.46 -11.42
CA ALA A 41 -4.99 6.53 -10.98
C ALA A 41 -5.39 7.84 -11.69
N GLU A 42 -5.44 8.93 -10.93
CA GLU A 42 -5.57 10.28 -11.47
C GLU A 42 -4.17 10.86 -11.71
N GLU A 43 -3.95 11.42 -12.89
CA GLU A 43 -2.81 12.24 -13.25
C GLU A 43 -3.23 13.71 -13.25
N ILE A 44 -2.66 14.51 -12.34
CA ILE A 44 -2.99 15.92 -12.18
C ILE A 44 -1.74 16.77 -12.42
N SER A 45 -1.80 17.62 -13.44
CA SER A 45 -0.84 18.70 -13.67
C SER A 45 -1.38 19.99 -13.05
N LEU A 46 -0.65 20.56 -12.09
CA LEU A 46 -1.07 21.71 -11.30
C LEU A 46 0.03 22.77 -11.21
N VAL A 47 -0.33 23.99 -10.81
CA VAL A 47 0.63 25.05 -10.46
C VAL A 47 0.37 25.50 -9.03
N ARG A 48 1.39 25.33 -8.17
CA ARG A 48 1.39 25.74 -6.76
C ARG A 48 2.58 26.66 -6.51
N ASP A 49 2.36 27.78 -5.83
CA ASP A 49 3.41 28.79 -5.55
C ASP A 49 4.20 29.23 -6.80
N GLY A 50 3.51 29.28 -7.95
CA GLY A 50 4.10 29.60 -9.26
C GLY A 50 4.95 28.48 -9.90
N ARG A 51 5.06 27.31 -9.28
CA ARG A 51 5.82 26.15 -9.76
C ARG A 51 4.88 25.09 -10.36
N PRO A 52 5.22 24.50 -11.51
CA PRO A 52 4.48 23.38 -12.06
C PRO A 52 4.79 22.11 -11.27
N HIS A 53 3.75 21.34 -10.94
CA HIS A 53 3.85 20.00 -10.37
C HIS A 53 3.02 19.03 -11.23
N HIS A 54 3.46 17.78 -11.29
CA HIS A 54 2.69 16.68 -11.87
C HIS A 54 2.62 15.56 -10.84
N VAL A 55 1.41 15.14 -10.49
CA VAL A 55 1.16 14.18 -9.41
C VAL A 55 0.26 13.07 -9.94
N THR A 56 0.65 11.82 -9.70
CA THR A 56 -0.14 10.63 -10.00
C THR A 56 -0.56 9.95 -8.70
N GLY A 57 -1.84 9.61 -8.54
CA GLY A 57 -2.31 9.03 -7.28
C GLY A 57 -3.72 8.44 -7.30
N GLU A 58 -4.10 7.84 -6.17
CA GLU A 58 -5.47 7.40 -5.90
C GLU A 58 -6.34 8.59 -5.49
N LEU A 59 -7.48 8.79 -6.17
CA LEU A 59 -8.49 9.77 -5.75
C LEU A 59 -9.17 9.29 -4.46
N LEU A 60 -8.98 10.01 -3.36
CA LEU A 60 -9.66 9.73 -2.09
C LEU A 60 -11.00 10.44 -1.99
N VAL A 61 -11.00 11.76 -2.25
CA VAL A 61 -12.18 12.63 -2.14
C VAL A 61 -12.13 13.69 -3.23
N GLU A 62 -13.29 14.00 -3.80
CA GLU A 62 -13.54 15.21 -4.58
C GLU A 62 -14.62 16.03 -3.85
N ALA A 63 -14.33 17.30 -3.58
CA ALA A 63 -15.18 18.23 -2.87
C ALA A 63 -16.18 18.91 -3.83
N GLN A 64 -17.23 19.51 -3.28
CA GLN A 64 -18.33 20.10 -4.08
C GLN A 64 -17.91 21.32 -4.91
N ASP A 65 -16.81 21.96 -4.54
CA ASP A 65 -16.16 23.07 -5.28
C ASP A 65 -15.18 22.58 -6.35
N GLY A 66 -14.97 21.26 -6.48
CA GLY A 66 -13.98 20.63 -7.37
C GLY A 66 -12.60 20.45 -6.75
N GLY A 67 -12.41 20.78 -5.46
CA GLY A 67 -11.17 20.51 -4.75
C GLY A 67 -10.91 19.01 -4.61
N VAL A 68 -9.65 18.58 -4.70
CA VAL A 68 -9.27 17.16 -4.75
C VAL A 68 -8.37 16.79 -3.58
N LEU A 69 -8.65 15.66 -2.92
CA LEU A 69 -7.70 14.94 -2.08
C LEU A 69 -7.18 13.72 -2.84
N LEU A 70 -5.95 13.81 -3.29
CA LEU A 70 -5.22 12.76 -4.01
C LEU A 70 -4.18 12.13 -3.06
N LYS A 71 -3.97 10.82 -3.17
CA LYS A 71 -2.91 10.10 -2.44
C LYS A 71 -1.90 9.54 -3.43
N ALA A 72 -0.68 10.06 -3.41
CA ALA A 72 0.39 9.71 -4.33
C ALA A 72 0.96 8.30 -4.07
N ALA A 73 1.79 7.82 -5.01
CA ALA A 73 2.36 6.47 -4.96
C ALA A 73 3.21 6.18 -3.70
N ASP A 74 3.81 7.21 -3.07
CA ASP A 74 4.54 7.13 -1.80
C ASP A 74 3.67 7.32 -0.55
N GLY A 75 2.36 7.48 -0.71
CA GLY A 75 1.40 7.69 0.38
C GLY A 75 1.21 9.16 0.77
N GLU A 76 1.90 10.10 0.12
CA GLU A 76 1.71 11.55 0.34
C GLU A 76 0.30 12.00 -0.05
N LEU A 77 -0.35 12.77 0.83
CA LEU A 77 -1.67 13.37 0.63
C LEU A 77 -1.55 14.78 0.03
N TRP A 78 -2.04 14.90 -1.19
CA TRP A 78 -2.14 16.15 -1.93
C TRP A 78 -3.57 16.69 -1.84
N VAL A 79 -3.76 17.72 -1.02
CA VAL A 79 -4.93 18.61 -1.11
C VAL A 79 -4.67 19.57 -2.26
N ILE A 80 -5.50 19.56 -3.30
CA ILE A 80 -5.33 20.35 -4.54
C ILE A 80 -6.58 21.21 -4.72
N GLN A 81 -6.40 22.53 -4.87
CA GLN A 81 -7.49 23.46 -5.11
C GLN A 81 -7.86 23.52 -6.60
N PRO A 82 -9.13 23.83 -6.95
CA PRO A 82 -9.59 23.85 -8.34
C PRO A 82 -8.77 24.77 -9.27
N ASP A 83 -8.29 25.90 -8.75
CA ASP A 83 -7.54 26.92 -9.48
C ASP A 83 -6.06 26.56 -9.68
N GLU A 84 -5.51 25.66 -8.87
CA GLU A 84 -4.17 25.09 -9.07
C GLU A 84 -4.15 24.17 -10.29
N ILE A 85 -5.22 23.39 -10.52
CA ILE A 85 -5.33 22.40 -11.59
C ILE A 85 -5.22 23.06 -12.96
N LYS A 86 -4.33 22.55 -13.82
CA LYS A 86 -4.21 22.94 -15.23
C LYS A 86 -4.68 21.82 -16.16
N GLU A 87 -4.48 20.57 -15.75
CA GLU A 87 -4.95 19.40 -16.48
C GLU A 87 -5.17 18.25 -15.49
N ARG A 88 -6.24 17.46 -15.70
CA ARG A 88 -6.54 16.26 -14.94
C ARG A 88 -6.97 15.16 -15.90
N ARG A 89 -6.43 13.95 -15.71
CA ARG A 89 -6.78 12.73 -16.46
C ARG A 89 -6.93 11.57 -15.49
N SER A 90 -8.07 10.91 -15.49
CA SER A 90 -8.18 9.54 -14.97
C SER A 90 -7.53 8.59 -15.99
N ASN A 91 -6.68 7.66 -15.54
CA ASN A 91 -6.11 6.61 -16.39
C ASN A 91 -6.71 5.23 -16.05
N ASP A 92 -6.81 4.34 -17.04
CA ASP A 92 -7.37 2.98 -16.84
C ASP A 92 -6.39 2.02 -16.12
N LYS A 93 -5.27 2.54 -15.58
CA LYS A 93 -4.27 1.71 -14.90
C LYS A 93 -4.60 1.62 -13.42
N PRO A 94 -4.42 0.45 -12.80
CA PRO A 94 -4.34 0.33 -11.35
C PRO A 94 -3.34 1.32 -10.78
N PHE A 95 -3.75 2.05 -9.74
CA PHE A 95 -2.79 2.73 -8.87
C PHE A 95 -1.95 1.69 -8.12
N GLU A 96 -0.62 1.78 -8.26
CA GLU A 96 0.34 0.93 -7.55
C GLU A 96 1.17 1.75 -6.54
N PRO A 97 1.12 1.40 -5.23
CA PRO A 97 2.04 1.92 -4.23
C PRO A 97 3.51 1.66 -4.56
N LEU A 98 4.39 2.58 -4.16
CA LEU A 98 5.84 2.34 -4.19
C LEU A 98 6.23 1.24 -3.20
N ASP A 99 7.05 0.29 -3.67
CA ASP A 99 7.72 -0.66 -2.79
C ASP A 99 8.83 0.03 -1.94
N ALA A 100 9.46 -0.75 -1.07
CA ALA A 100 10.52 -0.26 -0.19
C ALA A 100 11.76 0.26 -0.95
N GLU A 101 12.12 -0.33 -2.10
CA GLU A 101 13.29 0.05 -2.90
C GLU A 101 13.05 1.31 -3.73
N ALA A 102 11.85 1.45 -4.32
CA ALA A 102 11.40 2.66 -4.98
C ALA A 102 11.29 3.83 -3.98
N THR A 103 10.72 3.58 -2.80
CA THR A 103 10.65 4.55 -1.70
C THR A 103 12.04 4.97 -1.22
N ALA A 104 12.96 4.01 -1.03
CA ALA A 104 14.35 4.28 -0.65
C ALA A 104 15.09 5.15 -1.67
N ARG A 105 14.95 4.86 -2.97
CA ARG A 105 15.52 5.68 -4.05
C ARG A 105 14.94 7.10 -4.05
N ARG A 106 13.62 7.24 -3.98
CA ARG A 106 12.95 8.57 -3.90
C ARG A 106 13.42 9.39 -2.71
N LEU A 107 13.63 8.77 -1.53
CA LEU A 107 14.16 9.47 -0.35
C LEU A 107 15.64 9.88 -0.53
N LEU A 108 16.47 9.07 -1.19
CA LEU A 108 17.83 9.47 -1.52
C LEU A 108 17.89 10.60 -2.56
N ASP A 109 16.98 10.60 -3.54
CA ASP A 109 16.85 11.69 -4.52
C ASP A 109 16.34 12.99 -3.87
N GLU A 110 15.44 12.90 -2.87
CA GLU A 110 14.87 14.03 -2.14
C GLU A 110 15.88 14.67 -1.15
N PHE A 111 16.55 13.86 -0.34
CA PHE A 111 17.44 14.33 0.73
C PHE A 111 18.92 14.44 0.29
N GLY A 112 19.31 13.75 -0.77
CA GLY A 112 20.63 13.86 -1.39
C GLY A 112 21.81 13.38 -0.53
N GLY A 113 22.96 13.97 -0.79
CA GLY A 113 24.24 13.56 -0.18
C GLY A 113 24.30 13.82 1.32
N GLY A 114 24.67 12.79 2.09
CA GLY A 114 24.75 12.83 3.56
C GLY A 114 23.66 12.01 4.25
N PHE A 115 22.61 11.61 3.52
CA PHE A 115 21.63 10.63 3.98
C PHE A 115 21.99 9.20 3.53
N SER A 116 21.38 8.22 4.19
CA SER A 116 21.51 6.78 3.96
C SER A 116 20.20 6.09 4.31
N ILE A 117 20.01 4.87 3.82
CA ILE A 117 18.77 4.10 4.01
C ILE A 117 19.04 2.84 4.84
N HIS A 118 18.19 2.60 5.84
CA HIS A 118 18.04 1.31 6.50
C HIS A 118 16.61 0.79 6.27
N GLN A 119 16.49 -0.40 5.69
CA GLN A 119 15.20 -1.06 5.45
C GLN A 119 14.95 -2.16 6.48
N THR A 120 13.69 -2.32 6.86
CA THR A 120 13.20 -3.42 7.71
C THR A 120 12.07 -4.16 6.97
N ALA A 121 11.25 -4.96 7.66
CA ALA A 121 10.12 -5.65 7.03
C ALA A 121 8.99 -4.65 6.67
N HIS A 122 8.77 -3.63 7.50
CA HIS A 122 7.66 -2.68 7.33
C HIS A 122 8.11 -1.22 7.13
N TYR A 123 9.38 -0.89 7.42
CA TYR A 123 9.88 0.49 7.42
C TYR A 123 11.02 0.75 6.45
N VAL A 124 11.02 1.95 5.85
CA VAL A 124 12.16 2.57 5.17
C VAL A 124 12.63 3.75 6.02
N ILE A 125 13.84 3.65 6.56
CA ILE A 125 14.42 4.66 7.46
C ILE A 125 15.48 5.44 6.68
N CYS A 126 15.22 6.72 6.43
CA CYS A 126 16.17 7.66 5.84
C CYS A 126 16.86 8.44 6.95
N TYR A 127 18.20 8.44 6.98
CA TYR A 127 18.95 8.96 8.11
C TYR A 127 20.27 9.62 7.71
N ASN A 128 20.69 10.66 8.44
CA ASN A 128 22.04 11.25 8.33
C ASN A 128 22.88 11.06 9.63
N THR A 129 22.41 10.18 10.52
CA THR A 129 23.06 9.74 11.76
C THR A 129 23.94 8.47 11.55
N SER A 130 24.38 7.82 12.62
CA SER A 130 25.13 6.56 12.52
C SER A 130 24.23 5.36 12.13
N SER A 131 24.78 4.42 11.33
CA SER A 131 24.08 3.18 10.94
C SER A 131 23.55 2.41 12.15
N ALA A 132 24.36 2.25 13.20
CA ALA A 132 23.98 1.55 14.42
C ALA A 132 22.77 2.17 15.15
N TYR A 133 22.61 3.50 15.08
CA TYR A 133 21.43 4.17 15.64
C TYR A 133 20.20 4.01 14.73
N ALA A 134 20.37 4.07 13.40
CA ALA A 134 19.29 3.80 12.45
C ALA A 134 18.77 2.36 12.53
N GLU A 135 19.67 1.38 12.68
CA GLU A 135 19.36 -0.04 12.91
C GLU A 135 18.63 -0.25 14.25
N TRP A 136 19.06 0.45 15.30
CA TRP A 136 18.38 0.44 16.60
C TRP A 136 16.95 1.03 16.51
N CYS A 137 16.78 2.15 15.81
CA CYS A 137 15.48 2.74 15.51
C CYS A 137 14.60 1.76 14.70
N GLY A 138 15.15 1.09 13.70
CA GLY A 138 14.46 0.03 12.94
C GLY A 138 13.94 -1.10 13.84
N ALA A 139 14.80 -1.62 14.72
CA ALA A 139 14.42 -2.64 15.69
C ALA A 139 13.37 -2.18 16.72
N LEU A 140 13.35 -0.87 17.04
CA LEU A 140 12.33 -0.25 17.90
C LEU A 140 10.97 -0.13 17.18
N TYR A 141 10.96 0.40 15.95
CA TYR A 141 9.76 0.54 15.11
C TYR A 141 9.11 -0.82 14.82
N GLU A 142 9.91 -1.82 14.44
CA GLU A 142 9.46 -3.20 14.24
C GLU A 142 8.83 -3.83 15.48
N ARG A 143 9.33 -3.48 16.68
CA ARG A 143 8.75 -3.94 17.95
C ARG A 143 7.42 -3.24 18.24
N LEU A 144 7.33 -1.93 17.96
CA LEU A 144 6.10 -1.16 18.09
C LEU A 144 5.01 -1.69 17.15
N TYR A 145 5.35 -1.93 15.87
CA TYR A 145 4.46 -2.52 14.87
C TYR A 145 3.86 -3.85 15.36
N ARG A 146 4.70 -4.82 15.73
CA ARG A 146 4.24 -6.11 16.26
C ARG A 146 3.41 -5.96 17.52
N GLY A 147 3.79 -5.06 18.43
CA GLY A 147 3.04 -4.78 19.66
C GLY A 147 1.64 -4.23 19.38
N PHE A 148 1.51 -3.29 18.46
CA PHE A 148 0.24 -2.71 18.02
C PHE A 148 -0.68 -3.76 17.39
N PHE A 149 -0.18 -4.53 16.42
CA PHE A 149 -0.96 -5.57 15.76
C PHE A 149 -1.38 -6.69 16.71
N THR A 150 -0.48 -7.12 17.61
CA THR A 150 -0.79 -8.12 18.64
C THR A 150 -1.84 -7.62 19.63
N TYR A 151 -1.77 -6.35 20.04
CA TYR A 151 -2.74 -5.79 21.00
C TYR A 151 -4.15 -5.80 20.43
N TRP A 152 -4.35 -5.27 19.22
CA TRP A 152 -5.69 -5.11 18.63
C TRP A 152 -6.29 -6.42 18.12
N SER A 153 -5.49 -7.33 17.55
CA SER A 153 -5.97 -8.65 17.15
C SER A 153 -6.48 -9.47 18.36
N ASN A 154 -5.82 -9.34 19.53
CA ASN A 154 -6.29 -9.93 20.78
C ASN A 154 -7.59 -9.29 21.31
N GLN A 155 -7.96 -8.09 20.87
CA GLN A 155 -9.28 -7.47 21.13
C GLN A 155 -10.33 -7.83 20.06
N GLY A 156 -10.01 -8.71 19.11
CA GLY A 156 -10.90 -9.08 18.01
C GLY A 156 -11.04 -8.01 16.92
N VAL A 157 -10.15 -7.01 16.89
CA VAL A 157 -10.11 -6.00 15.83
C VAL A 157 -9.26 -6.51 14.68
N GLU A 158 -9.88 -6.68 13.51
CA GLU A 158 -9.18 -6.97 12.27
C GLU A 158 -8.45 -5.70 11.78
N LEU A 159 -7.13 -5.74 11.78
CA LEU A 159 -6.29 -4.65 11.28
C LEU A 159 -5.82 -4.95 9.86
N ARG A 160 -5.94 -3.95 8.98
CA ARG A 160 -5.33 -3.97 7.65
C ARG A 160 -3.86 -3.53 7.75
N GLU A 161 -2.96 -4.29 7.14
CA GLU A 161 -1.55 -3.92 7.03
C GLU A 161 -1.35 -2.69 6.11
N PRO A 162 -0.33 -1.84 6.37
CA PRO A 162 0.00 -0.73 5.49
C PRO A 162 0.26 -1.20 4.06
N THR A 163 -0.33 -0.53 3.07
CA THR A 163 -0.10 -0.84 1.64
C THR A 163 1.15 -0.13 1.09
N TRP A 164 1.82 0.68 1.93
CA TRP A 164 3.08 1.37 1.66
C TRP A 164 4.10 0.99 2.75
N PRO A 165 5.41 1.01 2.44
CA PRO A 165 6.43 1.05 3.48
C PRO A 165 6.23 2.28 4.38
N LEU A 166 6.36 2.08 5.69
CA LEU A 166 6.28 3.17 6.66
C LEU A 166 7.61 3.95 6.69
N VAL A 167 7.56 5.26 6.46
CA VAL A 167 8.78 6.09 6.36
C VAL A 167 9.11 6.74 7.70
N ALA A 168 10.37 6.63 8.11
CA ALA A 168 10.93 7.39 9.22
C ALA A 168 12.18 8.18 8.79
N LEU A 169 12.22 9.46 9.13
CA LEU A 169 13.35 10.36 8.94
C LEU A 169 14.08 10.52 10.28
N VAL A 170 15.34 10.11 10.34
CA VAL A 170 16.16 10.14 11.58
C VAL A 170 17.36 11.05 11.37
N PHE A 171 17.22 12.27 11.87
CA PHE A 171 18.26 13.29 11.83
C PHE A 171 19.33 13.01 12.88
N ARG A 172 20.54 13.53 12.66
CA ARG A 172 21.71 13.31 13.53
C ARG A 172 21.78 14.24 14.73
N ASP A 173 21.10 15.38 14.64
CA ASP A 173 21.13 16.46 15.62
C ASP A 173 19.85 17.30 15.54
N ARG A 174 19.64 18.10 16.61
CA ARG A 174 18.51 19.00 16.74
C ARG A 174 18.52 20.15 15.72
N GLU A 175 19.69 20.49 15.17
CA GLU A 175 19.83 21.60 14.22
C GLU A 175 19.26 21.23 12.86
N SER A 176 19.74 20.13 12.27
CA SER A 176 19.25 19.61 10.99
C SER A 176 17.77 19.17 11.05
N TYR A 177 17.33 18.58 12.17
CA TYR A 177 15.90 18.35 12.42
C TYR A 177 15.08 19.64 12.44
N ALA A 178 15.59 20.69 13.11
CA ALA A 178 14.87 21.95 13.27
C ALA A 178 14.93 22.85 12.03
N GLU A 179 15.86 22.61 11.11
CA GLU A 179 15.86 23.17 9.76
C GLU A 179 14.73 22.54 8.94
N TYR A 180 14.69 21.20 8.82
CA TYR A 180 13.66 20.47 8.06
C TYR A 180 12.24 20.71 8.60
N SER A 181 12.06 20.64 9.92
CA SER A 181 10.74 20.61 10.55
C SER A 181 10.13 21.99 10.81
N ARG A 182 10.82 23.08 10.45
CA ARG A 182 10.41 24.45 10.79
C ARG A 182 9.09 24.85 10.17
N ASP A 183 8.90 24.53 8.90
CA ASP A 183 7.69 24.90 8.15
C ASP A 183 6.46 24.10 8.62
N GLU A 184 6.68 22.98 9.33
CA GLU A 184 5.64 22.06 9.78
C GLU A 184 5.28 22.26 11.26
N LEU A 185 6.25 22.62 12.10
CA LEU A 185 6.07 22.79 13.55
C LEU A 185 6.14 24.25 14.04
N GLY A 186 6.63 25.18 13.22
CA GLY A 186 6.90 26.56 13.63
C GLY A 186 7.80 26.62 14.87
N ASP A 187 7.45 27.47 15.84
CA ASP A 187 8.21 27.63 17.08
C ASP A 187 8.27 26.35 17.95
N ALA A 188 7.29 25.45 17.82
CA ALA A 188 7.20 24.21 18.60
C ALA A 188 8.29 23.18 18.23
N VAL A 189 9.01 23.39 17.12
CA VAL A 189 10.20 22.61 16.74
C VAL A 189 11.26 22.55 17.86
N ASN A 190 11.24 23.52 18.78
CA ASN A 190 12.17 23.58 19.90
C ASN A 190 11.85 22.60 21.05
N SER A 191 10.62 22.12 21.17
CA SER A 191 10.14 21.27 22.27
C SER A 191 9.65 19.88 21.83
N ILE A 192 9.40 19.69 20.53
CA ILE A 192 8.99 18.41 19.94
C ILE A 192 10.24 17.66 19.44
N ILE A 193 10.52 16.49 20.01
CA ILE A 193 11.66 15.62 19.63
C ILE A 193 11.38 14.73 18.41
N GLY A 194 10.10 14.60 18.05
CA GLY A 194 9.67 13.93 16.83
C GLY A 194 8.15 13.95 16.70
N TYR A 195 7.66 13.77 15.47
CA TYR A 195 6.25 13.88 15.11
C TYR A 195 5.92 12.99 13.92
N TYR A 196 4.63 12.69 13.75
CA TYR A 196 4.10 12.08 12.53
C TYR A 196 3.38 13.15 11.71
N ASN A 197 3.68 13.23 10.42
CA ASN A 197 3.03 14.13 9.49
C ASN A 197 2.04 13.37 8.60
N VAL A 198 0.76 13.71 8.77
CA VAL A 198 -0.36 13.12 8.02
C VAL A 198 -0.27 13.42 6.51
N ARG A 199 0.31 14.56 6.12
CA ARG A 199 0.47 14.96 4.71
C ARG A 199 1.49 14.08 4.02
N THR A 200 2.70 13.99 4.56
CA THR A 200 3.81 13.25 3.91
C THR A 200 3.78 11.75 4.22
N ASN A 201 2.97 11.31 5.19
CA ASN A 201 2.93 9.94 5.72
C ASN A 201 4.28 9.49 6.32
N ARG A 202 4.98 10.41 7.01
CA ARG A 202 6.33 10.19 7.57
C ARG A 202 6.36 10.46 9.07
N VAL A 203 7.18 9.70 9.79
CA VAL A 203 7.65 10.07 11.13
C VAL A 203 8.98 10.81 10.99
N THR A 204 9.16 11.92 11.70
CA THR A 204 10.38 12.74 11.68
C THR A 204 10.91 12.87 13.10
N MET A 205 12.20 12.59 13.34
CA MET A 205 12.83 12.65 14.67
C MET A 205 14.36 12.89 14.60
N TYR A 206 15.00 13.05 15.75
CA TYR A 206 16.47 13.02 15.94
C TYR A 206 16.88 12.22 17.19
#